data_AF-A0A928UBU8-F1
#
_entry.id   AF-A0A928UBU8-F1
#
_cell.length_a   1.000
_cell.length_b   1.000
_cell.length_c   1.000
_cell.angle_alpha   90.00
_cell.angle_beta   90.00
_cell.angle_gamma   90.00
#
_symmetry.space_group_name_H-M   'P 1'
#
loop_
_entity.id
_entity.type
_entity.pdbx_description
1 polymer ?
#
loop_
_entity_poly.entity_id
_entity_poly.type
_entity_poly.pdbx_seq_one_letter_code
_entity_poly.pdbx_strand_id
1 'polypeptide(L)' 'MSTVSKIKEAIETLPENDYVQLRQWFSEKDWKKWDNQILADSEAGTLDFLIKEALEEKSKGKLKEL' A
#
# COMPACT_ATOMS: atom_id res chain seq x y z
N MET A 1 -28.65 12.92 -2.48
CA MET A 1 -27.50 12.30 -1.78
C MET A 1 -26.79 11.34 -2.71
N SER A 2 -25.46 11.42 -2.80
CA SER A 2 -24.66 10.42 -3.51
C SER A 2 -24.61 9.11 -2.70
N THR A 3 -24.37 7.99 -3.38
CA THR A 3 -24.16 6.69 -2.73
C THR A 3 -23.06 6.74 -1.68
N VAL A 4 -22.00 7.51 -1.94
CA VAL A 4 -20.88 7.70 -1.01
C VAL A 4 -21.31 8.44 0.26
N SER A 5 -22.19 9.44 0.16
CA SER A 5 -22.70 10.17 1.34
C SER A 5 -23.43 9.23 2.29
N LYS A 6 -24.30 8.37 1.76
CA LYS A 6 -25.06 7.39 2.56
C LYS A 6 -24.16 6.35 3.23
N ILE A 7 -23.09 5.94 2.56
CA ILE A 7 -22.10 5.03 3.15
C ILE A 7 -21.37 5.69 4.32
N LYS A 8 -20.98 6.98 4.19
CA LYS A 8 -20.34 7.71 5.28
C LYS A 8 -21.25 7.81 6.51
N GLU A 9 -22.52 8.19 6.30
CA GLU A 9 -23.52 8.23 7.37
C GLU A 9 -23.68 6.86 8.05
N ALA A 10 -23.74 5.77 7.28
CA ALA A 10 -23.82 4.42 7.84
C ALA A 10 -22.58 4.06 8.67
N ILE A 11 -21.38 4.46 8.23
CA ILE A 11 -20.13 4.23 8.95
C ILE A 11 -20.11 4.96 10.29
N GLU A 12 -20.63 6.19 10.35
CA GLU A 12 -20.71 6.98 11.58
C GLU A 12 -21.63 6.35 12.63
N THR A 13 -22.58 5.51 12.21
CA THR A 13 -23.49 4.79 13.11
C THR A 13 -22.99 3.42 13.57
N LEU A 14 -21.81 2.97 13.11
CA LEU A 14 -21.31 1.63 13.44
C LEU A 14 -20.88 1.53 14.92
N PRO A 15 -21.13 0.38 15.56
CA PRO A 15 -20.44 0.03 16.79
C PRO A 15 -18.92 -0.01 16.59
N GLU A 16 -18.15 0.34 17.62
CA GLU A 16 -16.68 0.41 17.55
C GLU A 16 -16.04 -0.86 16.98
N ASN A 17 -16.53 -2.04 17.38
CA ASN A 17 -15.99 -3.31 16.89
C ASN A 17 -16.20 -3.52 15.38
N ASP A 18 -17.34 -3.09 14.85
CA ASP A 18 -17.64 -3.21 13.42
C ASP A 18 -16.87 -2.15 12.63
N TYR A 19 -16.69 -0.96 13.20
CA TYR A 19 -15.85 0.08 12.64
C TYR A 19 -14.38 -0.35 12.54
N VAL A 20 -13.83 -0.99 13.58
CA VAL A 20 -12.47 -1.54 13.57
C VAL A 20 -12.30 -2.60 12.48
N GLN A 21 -13.24 -3.54 12.37
CA GLN A 21 -13.23 -4.56 11.32
C GLN A 21 -13.31 -3.93 9.92
N LEU A 22 -14.18 -2.94 9.72
CA LEU A 22 -14.29 -2.22 8.46
C LEU A 22 -12.98 -1.51 8.09
N ARG A 23 -12.34 -0.84 9.06
CA ARG A 23 -11.05 -0.17 8.86
C ARG A 23 -9.99 -1.17 8.43
N GLN A 24 -9.89 -2.31 9.12
CA GLN A 24 -8.91 -3.34 8.79
C GLN A 24 -9.12 -3.87 7.35
N TRP A 25 -10.36 -4.22 7.00
CA TRP A 25 -10.70 -4.67 5.66
C TRP A 25 -10.35 -3.64 4.59
N PHE A 26 -10.59 -2.35 4.86
CA PHE A 26 -10.27 -1.27 3.93
C PHE A 26 -8.75 -1.15 3.73
N SER A 27 -7.97 -1.21 4.81
CA SER A 27 -6.51 -1.22 4.75
C SER A 27 -5.98 -2.42 3.96
N GLU A 28 -6.51 -3.63 4.19
CA GLU A 28 -6.12 -4.83 3.42
C GLU A 28 -6.42 -4.69 1.93
N LYS A 29 -7.53 -4.03 1.57
CA LYS A 29 -7.87 -3.76 0.17
C LYS A 29 -6.87 -2.81 -0.48
N ASP A 30 -6.44 -1.78 0.23
CA ASP A 30 -5.47 -0.82 -0.29
C ASP A 30 -4.07 -1.44 -0.38
N TRP A 31 -3.68 -2.29 0.58
CA TRP A 31 -2.45 -3.09 0.49
C TRP A 31 -2.45 -3.96 -0.77
N LYS A 32 -3.54 -4.67 -1.07
CA LYS A 32 -3.65 -5.47 -2.31
C LYS A 32 -3.52 -4.64 -3.59
N LYS A 33 -4.05 -3.42 -3.61
CA LYS A 33 -3.86 -2.51 -4.76
C LYS A 33 -2.40 -2.09 -4.87
N TRP A 34 -1.76 -1.80 -3.73
CA TRP A 34 -0.37 -1.40 -3.69
C TRP A 34 0.55 -2.53 -4.17
N ASP A 35 0.30 -3.78 -3.75
CA ASP A 35 1.01 -4.96 -4.25
C ASP A 35 0.90 -5.07 -5.77
N ASN A 36 -0.31 -4.93 -6.31
CA ASN A 36 -0.53 -4.98 -7.76
C ASN A 36 0.18 -3.84 -8.50
N GLN A 37 0.21 -2.64 -7.93
CA GLN A 37 0.92 -1.49 -8.52
C GLN A 37 2.42 -1.73 -8.54
N ILE A 38 3.00 -2.21 -7.42
CA ILE A 38 4.43 -2.52 -7.33
C ILE A 38 4.82 -3.60 -8.34
N LEU A 39 4.00 -4.64 -8.51
CA LEU A 39 4.22 -5.67 -9.53
C LEU A 39 4.22 -5.08 -10.94
N ALA A 40 3.22 -4.27 -11.27
CA ALA A 40 3.12 -3.61 -12.58
C ALA A 40 4.32 -2.67 -12.84
N ASP A 41 4.72 -1.88 -11.85
CA ASP A 41 5.85 -0.95 -11.96
C ASP A 41 7.18 -1.70 -12.09
N SER A 42 7.31 -2.84 -11.40
CA SER A 42 8.45 -3.75 -11.54
C SER A 42 8.51 -4.35 -12.94
N GLU A 43 7.39 -4.83 -13.49
CA GLU A 43 7.33 -5.38 -14.85
C GLU A 43 7.60 -4.30 -15.92
N ALA A 44 7.17 -3.06 -15.67
CA ALA A 44 7.43 -1.93 -16.54
C ALA A 44 8.88 -1.39 -16.46
N GLY A 45 9.71 -1.91 -15.55
CA GLY A 45 11.08 -1.42 -15.31
C GLY A 45 11.14 -0.05 -14.63
N THR A 46 10.01 0.45 -14.11
CA THR A 46 9.95 1.78 -13.45
C THR A 46 10.73 1.79 -12.14
N LEU A 47 10.91 0.62 -11.52
CA LEU A 47 11.64 0.44 -10.27
C LEU A 47 13.14 0.10 -10.48
N ASP A 48 13.62 0.02 -11.72
CA ASP A 48 15.00 -0.40 -12.03
C ASP A 48 16.06 0.53 -11.43
N PHE A 49 15.72 1.80 -11.20
CA PHE A 49 16.64 2.76 -10.56
C PHE A 49 17.01 2.34 -9.13
N LEU A 50 16.08 1.71 -8.40
CA LEU A 50 16.32 1.19 -7.05
C LEU A 50 17.33 0.03 -7.07
N ILE A 51 17.25 -0.83 -8.09
CA ILE A 51 18.21 -1.93 -8.29
C ILE A 51 19.60 -1.35 -8.58
N LYS A 52 19.68 -0.35 -9.47
CA LYS A 52 20.95 0.31 -9.80
C LYS A 52 21.57 0.96 -8.57
N GLU A 53 20.78 1.71 -7.80
CA GLU A 53 21.22 2.34 -6.55
C GLU A 53 21.73 1.30 -5.56
N ALA A 54 21.00 0.20 -5.36
CA ALA A 54 21.42 -0.87 -4.46
C ALA A 54 22.76 -1.51 -4.88
N LEU A 55 22.97 -1.71 -6.19
CA LEU A 55 24.24 -2.23 -6.72
C LEU A 55 25.40 -1.24 -6.56
N GLU A 56 25.15 0.04 -6.80
CA GLU A 56 26.13 1.10 -6.60
C GLU A 56 26.56 1.20 -5.13
N GLU A 57 25.61 1.26 -4.20
CA GLU A 57 25.92 1.35 -2.77
C GLU A 57 26.59 0.08 -2.25
N LYS A 58 26.26 -1.09 -2.81
CA LYS A 58 26.99 -2.34 -2.57
C LYS A 58 28.45 -2.23 -2.98
N SER A 59 28.71 -1.72 -4.19
CA SER A 59 30.09 -1.54 -4.69
C SER A 59 30.89 -0.54 -3.85
N LYS A 60 30.22 0.44 -3.23
CA LYS A 60 30.83 1.44 -2.34
C LYS A 60 31.02 0.91 -0.91
N GLY A 61 30.58 -0.31 -0.60
CA GLY A 61 30.67 -0.89 0.73
C GLY A 61 29.82 -0.18 1.79
N LYS A 62 28.75 0.51 1.36
CA LYS A 62 27.89 1.32 2.25
C LYS A 62 26.63 0.59 2.72
N LEU A 63 26.42 -0.64 2.27
CA LEU A 63 25.29 -1.44 2.72
C LEU A 63 25.50 -1.84 4.19
N LYS A 64 24.39 -1.85 4.94
CA LYS A 64 24.35 -2.37 6.30
C LYS A 64 24.47 -3.90 6.27
N GLU A 65 25.15 -4.47 7.26
CA GLU A 65 25.11 -5.92 7.48
C GLU A 65 23.69 -6.38 7.86
N LEU A 66 23.34 -7.58 7.38
CA LEU A 66 22.03 -8.21 7.58
C LEU A 66 21.87 -8.73 9.01
#